data_AF-A0A953FBG8-F1
#
_entry.id   AF-A0A953FBG8-F1
#
_cell.length_a   1.000
_cell.length_b   1.000
_cell.length_c   1.000
_cell.angle_alpha   90.00
_cell.angle_beta   90.00
_cell.angle_gamma   90.00
#
_symmetry.space_group_name_H-M   'P 1'
#
loop_
_entity.id
_entity.type
_entity.pdbx_description
1 polymer ?
#
loop_
_entity_poly.entity_id
_entity_poly.type
_entity_poly.pdbx_seq_one_letter_code
_entity_poly.pdbx_strand_id
1 'polypeptide(L)'
;LKPNAKPVSLHAIVMSGDGEEVLHSCALGLKECDDKFPCPIHKDVKAYKTRFREILHEKTVQDLAADLESGNAFLRNGKTRTRR
;
A
#
# COMPACT_ATOMS: atom_id res chain seq x y z
N LEU A 1 0.59 -20.09 1.62
CA LEU A 1 0.68 -19.86 0.15
C LEU A 1 1.03 -21.18 -0.52
N LYS A 2 0.64 -21.45 -1.78
CA LYS A 2 1.11 -22.68 -2.44
C LYS A 2 2.65 -22.63 -2.50
N PRO A 3 3.39 -23.70 -2.14
CA PRO A 3 4.84 -23.67 -2.01
C PRO A 3 5.59 -23.19 -3.26
N ASN A 4 4.99 -23.41 -4.44
CA ASN A 4 5.57 -23.08 -5.75
C ASN A 4 4.83 -21.94 -6.47
N ALA A 5 4.01 -21.15 -5.76
CA ALA A 5 3.37 -19.99 -6.38
C ALA A 5 4.41 -18.90 -6.69
N LYS A 6 4.33 -18.33 -7.90
CA LYS A 6 5.14 -17.15 -8.25
C LYS A 6 4.89 -16.01 -7.26
N PRO A 7 5.91 -15.21 -6.91
CA PRO A 7 5.73 -14.01 -6.10
C PRO A 7 4.71 -13.07 -6.71
N VAL A 8 3.80 -12.56 -5.87
CA VAL A 8 2.78 -11.58 -6.28
C VAL A 8 3.10 -10.27 -5.58
N SER A 9 3.42 -9.22 -6.33
CA SER A 9 3.68 -7.90 -5.76
C SER A 9 2.41 -7.29 -5.21
N LEU A 10 2.54 -6.44 -4.18
CA LEU A 10 1.38 -5.72 -3.64
C LEU A 10 0.79 -4.77 -4.68
N HIS A 11 1.63 -4.20 -5.55
CA HIS A 11 1.20 -3.42 -6.71
C HIS A 11 0.27 -4.21 -7.63
N ALA A 12 0.58 -5.48 -7.94
CA ALA A 12 -0.28 -6.31 -8.78
C ALA A 12 -1.68 -6.52 -8.16
N ILE A 13 -1.76 -6.59 -6.82
CA ILE A 13 -3.03 -6.67 -6.11
C ILE A 13 -3.82 -5.37 -6.27
N VAL A 14 -3.19 -4.21 -6.02
CA VAL A 14 -3.82 -2.90 -6.19
C VAL A 14 -4.36 -2.73 -7.62
N MET A 15 -3.53 -3.06 -8.62
CA MET A 15 -3.93 -2.98 -10.03
C MET A 15 -5.09 -3.91 -10.39
N SER A 16 -5.21 -5.06 -9.72
CA SER A 16 -6.32 -6.00 -9.96
C SER A 16 -7.64 -5.58 -9.33
N GLY A 17 -7.62 -4.66 -8.36
CA GLY A 17 -8.79 -4.19 -7.62
C GLY A 17 -9.10 -2.71 -7.85
N ASP A 18 -8.31 -1.84 -7.23
CA ASP A 18 -8.53 -0.38 -7.21
C ASP A 18 -8.04 0.33 -8.49
N GLY A 19 -7.11 -0.30 -9.20
CA GLY A 19 -6.49 0.26 -10.41
C GLY A 19 -5.41 1.31 -10.11
N GLU A 20 -4.84 1.88 -11.16
CA GLU A 20 -3.69 2.79 -11.07
C GLU A 20 -4.06 4.17 -10.49
N GLU A 21 -5.31 4.61 -10.65
CA GLU A 21 -5.75 5.95 -10.26
C GLU A 21 -5.65 6.20 -8.75
N VAL A 22 -5.82 5.17 -7.91
CA VAL A 22 -5.67 5.32 -6.45
C VAL A 22 -4.25 5.77 -6.07
N LEU A 23 -3.25 5.36 -6.85
CA LEU A 23 -1.86 5.70 -6.61
C LEU A 23 -1.54 7.13 -7.07
N HIS A 24 -2.20 7.65 -8.11
CA HIS A 24 -1.87 8.95 -8.72
C HIS A 24 -2.84 10.10 -8.43
N SER A 25 -4.03 9.80 -7.92
CA SER A 25 -5.02 10.80 -7.55
C SER A 25 -4.49 11.84 -6.55
N CYS A 26 -5.04 13.05 -6.56
CA CYS A 26 -4.67 14.04 -5.55
C CYS A 26 -5.32 13.69 -4.21
N ALA A 27 -4.59 13.82 -3.11
CA ALA A 27 -5.13 13.57 -1.76
C ALA A 27 -6.31 14.49 -1.37
N LEU A 28 -6.44 15.65 -2.04
CA LEU A 28 -7.58 16.57 -1.87
C LEU A 28 -8.79 16.22 -2.74
N GLY A 29 -8.75 15.12 -3.51
CA GLY A 29 -9.85 14.67 -4.37
C GLY A 29 -9.85 15.27 -5.78
N LEU A 30 -8.77 15.91 -6.22
CA LEU A 30 -8.57 16.24 -7.64
C LEU A 30 -8.16 15.00 -8.43
N LYS A 31 -8.37 15.04 -9.76
CA LYS A 31 -8.08 13.91 -10.67
C LYS A 31 -6.64 13.40 -10.52
N GLU A 32 -5.66 14.29 -10.52
CA GLU A 32 -4.24 13.96 -10.37
C GLU A 32 -3.46 15.08 -9.68
N CYS A 33 -2.26 14.77 -9.19
CA CYS A 33 -1.30 15.76 -8.73
C CYS A 33 -0.63 16.47 -9.92
N ASP A 34 -0.41 17.78 -9.83
CA ASP A 34 0.25 18.57 -10.87
C ASP A 34 1.43 19.36 -10.27
N ASP A 35 2.64 19.16 -10.80
CA ASP A 35 3.85 19.87 -10.36
C ASP A 35 3.88 21.34 -10.82
N LYS A 36 3.18 21.68 -11.90
CA LYS A 36 3.05 23.06 -12.41
C LYS A 36 2.00 23.85 -11.64
N PHE A 37 0.93 23.18 -11.21
CA PHE A 37 -0.16 23.75 -10.42
C PHE A 37 -0.32 23.00 -9.09
N PRO A 38 0.68 23.08 -8.20
CA PRO A 38 0.69 22.28 -6.97
C PRO A 38 -0.43 22.70 -6.04
N CYS A 39 -1.12 21.72 -5.44
CA CYS A 39 -2.02 21.98 -4.32
C CYS A 39 -1.23 22.35 -3.05
N PRO A 40 -1.89 22.95 -2.02
CA PRO A 40 -1.20 23.42 -0.81
C PRO A 40 -0.39 22.35 -0.06
N ILE A 41 -0.75 21.08 -0.21
CA ILE A 41 -0.09 19.93 0.45
C ILE A 41 0.72 19.06 -0.54
N HIS A 42 0.95 19.56 -1.76
CA HIS A 42 1.49 18.77 -2.88
C HIS A 42 2.82 18.10 -2.54
N LYS A 43 3.76 18.83 -1.93
CA LYS A 43 5.10 18.30 -1.64
C LYS A 43 5.05 17.15 -0.65
N ASP A 44 4.28 17.29 0.44
CA ASP A 44 4.17 16.27 1.48
C ASP A 44 3.47 15.01 0.95
N VAL A 45 2.37 15.20 0.21
CA VAL A 45 1.61 14.10 -0.39
C VAL A 45 2.42 13.39 -1.46
N LYS A 46 3.10 14.13 -2.34
CA LYS A 46 3.91 13.54 -3.42
C LYS A 46 5.02 12.67 -2.85
N ALA A 47 5.76 13.16 -1.85
CA ALA A 47 6.83 12.39 -1.21
C ALA A 47 6.30 11.09 -0.57
N TYR A 48 5.21 11.18 0.20
CA TYR A 48 4.56 10.01 0.79
C TYR A 48 4.07 9.01 -0.27
N LYS A 49 3.35 9.48 -1.30
CA LYS A 49 2.82 8.62 -2.36
C LYS A 49 3.93 7.96 -3.17
N THR A 50 5.03 8.65 -3.45
CA THR A 50 6.20 8.05 -4.13
C THR A 50 6.74 6.89 -3.31
N ARG A 51 7.01 7.09 -2.02
CA ARG A 51 7.52 6.01 -1.15
C ARG A 51 6.52 4.86 -1.02
N PHE A 52 5.24 5.16 -0.94
CA PHE A 52 4.21 4.13 -0.87
C PHE A 52 4.16 3.27 -2.15
N ARG A 53 4.26 3.89 -3.34
CA ARG A 53 4.34 3.16 -4.61
C ARG A 53 5.56 2.25 -4.66
N GLU A 54 6.73 2.73 -4.24
CA GLU A 54 7.95 1.92 -4.15
C GLU A 54 7.73 0.66 -3.31
N ILE A 55 7.15 0.81 -2.11
CA ILE A 55 6.84 -0.33 -1.23
C ILE A 55 5.92 -1.34 -1.93
N LEU A 56 4.90 -0.87 -2.65
CA LEU A 56 3.98 -1.75 -3.37
C LEU A 56 4.67 -2.52 -4.51
N HIS A 57 5.66 -1.93 -5.16
CA HIS A 57 6.46 -2.59 -6.19
C HIS A 57 7.51 -3.55 -5.60
N GLU A 58 8.17 -3.17 -4.51
CA GLU A 58 9.25 -3.93 -3.88
C GLU A 58 8.76 -5.13 -3.08
N LYS A 59 7.61 -5.03 -2.40
CA LYS A 59 7.09 -6.07 -1.53
C LYS A 59 6.12 -6.99 -2.25
N THR A 60 6.13 -8.25 -1.83
CA THR A 60 5.23 -9.31 -2.28
C THR A 60 4.40 -9.87 -1.13
N VAL A 61 3.33 -10.59 -1.45
CA VAL A 61 2.52 -11.32 -0.46
C VAL A 61 3.38 -12.34 0.29
N GLN A 62 4.35 -12.94 -0.39
CA GLN A 62 5.30 -13.89 0.18
C GLN A 62 6.19 -13.21 1.23
N ASP A 63 6.68 -12.00 0.98
CA ASP A 63 7.48 -11.25 1.96
C ASP A 63 6.66 -10.96 3.22
N LEU A 64 5.39 -10.53 3.05
CA LEU A 64 4.50 -10.28 4.18
C LEU A 64 4.21 -11.56 4.98
N ALA A 65 4.02 -12.70 4.30
CA ALA A 65 3.82 -13.99 4.95
C ALA A 65 5.08 -14.42 5.73
N ALA A 66 6.27 -14.25 5.15
CA ALA A 66 7.53 -14.55 5.80
C ALA A 66 7.76 -13.68 7.04
N ASP A 67 7.40 -12.40 7.00
CA ASP A 67 7.49 -11.50 8.16
C ASP A 67 6.57 -11.94 9.31
N LEU A 68 5.40 -12.52 9.01
CA LEU A 68 4.50 -13.09 10.01
C LEU A 68 5.02 -14.41 10.57
N GLU A 69 5.52 -15.31 9.71
CA GLU A 69 6.05 -16.62 10.10
C GLU A 69 7.32 -16.50 10.95
N SER A 70 8.17 -15.50 10.65
CA SER A 70 9.39 -15.21 11.41
C SER A 70 9.14 -14.42 12.70
N GLY A 71 7.91 -13.95 12.94
CA GLY A 71 7.56 -13.13 14.11
C GLY A 71 8.06 -11.69 14.07
N ASN A 72 8.55 -11.22 12.91
CA ASN A 72 8.98 -9.84 12.69
C ASN A 72 7.79 -8.86 12.61
N ALA A 73 6.61 -9.36 12.26
CA ALA A 73 5.37 -8.60 12.22
C ALA A 73 4.22 -9.38 12.85
N PHE A 74 3.18 -8.66 13.27
CA PHE A 74 1.91 -9.26 13.69
C PHE A 74 0.74 -8.40 13.21
N LEU A 75 -0.38 -9.05 12.86
CA LEU A 75 -1.63 -8.37 12.50
C LEU A 75 -2.64 -8.57 13.62
N ARG A 76 -3.09 -7.48 14.24
CA ARG A 76 -4.17 -7.50 15.24
C ARG A 76 -5.28 -6.56 14.80
N ASN A 77 -6.29 -7.10 14.12
CA ASN A 77 -7.48 -6.37 13.71
C ASN A 77 -8.71 -6.86 14.48
N GLY A 78 -8.73 -6.65 15.80
CA GLY A 78 -9.84 -7.04 16.64
C GLY A 78 -10.04 -6.08 17.80
N LYS A 79 -11.28 -5.60 17.99
CA LYS A 79 -11.70 -5.01 19.26
C LYS A 79 -11.59 -6.12 20.30
N THR A 80 -10.68 -6.01 21.26
CA THR A 80 -10.70 -6.85 22.45
C THR A 80 -12.08 -6.66 23.08
N ARG A 81 -12.97 -7.64 22.92
CA ARG A 81 -14.21 -7.69 23.68
C ARG A 81 -13.80 -7.95 25.12
N THR A 82 -13.50 -6.89 25.86
CA THR A 82 -13.49 -6.91 27.31
C THR A 82 -14.90 -7.33 27.71
N ARG A 83 -15.08 -8.61 28.05
CA ARG A 83 -16.31 -9.08 28.70
C ARG A 83 -16.38 -8.32 30.02
N ARG A 84 -17.20 -7.28 30.08
CA ARG A 84 -17.81 -6.83 31.34
C ARG A 84 -19.03 -7.70 31.58
#